data_AF-A0A8J7N4L6-F1
#
_entry.id   AF-A0A8J7N4L6-F1
#
_cell.length_a   1.000
_cell.length_b   1.000
_cell.length_c   1.000
_cell.angle_alpha   90.00
_cell.angle_beta   90.00
_cell.angle_gamma   90.00
#
_symmetry.space_group_name_H-M   'P 1'
#
loop_
_entity.id
_entity.type
_entity.pdbx_description
1 polymer ?
#
loop_
_entity_poly.entity_id
_entity_poly.type
_entity_poly.pdbx_seq_one_letter_code
_entity_poly.pdbx_strand_id
1 'polypeptide(L)' 'ALIHDPETAAWRMVDMVAAGGILTATGHRIPTRIDTICLHGDTPDAVAMARAVRSALGEAAVRIAAPGSH' A
#
# COMPACT_ATOMS: atom_id res chain seq x y z
N ALA A 1 -4.79 8.35 -12.35
CA ALA A 1 -4.71 9.55 -11.49
C ALA A 1 -3.86 9.22 -10.27
N LEU A 2 -3.14 10.21 -9.73
CA LEU A 2 -2.34 10.07 -8.51
C LEU A 2 -3.22 10.32 -7.28
N ILE A 3 -3.06 9.53 -6.22
CA ILE A 3 -3.72 9.74 -4.94
C ILE A 3 -2.78 10.59 -4.07
N HIS A 4 -3.24 11.77 -3.66
CA HIS A 4 -2.46 12.69 -2.83
C HIS A 4 -2.73 12.53 -1.34
N ASP A 5 -3.90 12.01 -0.98
CA ASP A 5 -4.28 11.81 0.41
C ASP A 5 -3.59 10.56 1.00
N PRO A 6 -2.78 10.71 2.07
CA PRO A 6 -2.05 9.60 2.67
C PRO A 6 -2.93 8.47 3.20
N GLU A 7 -4.07 8.81 3.79
CA GLU A 7 -4.97 7.82 4.39
C GLU A 7 -5.66 6.99 3.30
N THR A 8 -6.15 7.63 2.25
CA THR A 8 -6.72 6.98 1.08
C THR A 8 -5.72 6.04 0.41
N ALA A 9 -4.46 6.49 0.25
CA ALA A 9 -3.41 5.65 -0.33
C ALA A 9 -3.08 4.44 0.57
N ALA A 10 -3.01 4.64 1.89
CA ALA A 10 -2.71 3.60 2.86
C ALA A 10 -3.76 2.48 2.86
N TRP A 11 -5.04 2.81 2.99
CA TRP A 11 -6.12 1.81 2.97
C TRP A 11 -6.24 1.11 1.62
N ARG A 12 -5.99 1.82 0.52
CA ARG A 12 -5.93 1.18 -0.80
C ARG A 12 -4.82 0.14 -0.91
N MET A 13 -3.66 0.35 -0.27
CA MET A 13 -2.61 -0.66 -0.22
C MET A 13 -3.02 -1.87 0.61
N VAL A 14 -3.67 -1.65 1.77
CA VAL A 14 -4.23 -2.74 2.59
C VAL A 14 -5.20 -3.59 1.77
N ASP A 15 -6.14 -2.95 1.06
CA ASP A 15 -7.13 -3.64 0.24
C ASP A 15 -6.47 -4.47 -0.86
N MET A 16 -5.44 -3.95 -1.53
CA MET A 16 -4.72 -4.67 -2.58
C MET A 16 -3.94 -5.87 -2.05
N VAL A 17 -3.30 -5.73 -0.88
CA VAL A 17 -2.59 -6.82 -0.20
C VAL A 17 -3.56 -7.91 0.22
N ALA A 18 -4.66 -7.53 0.90
CA ALA A 18 -5.68 -8.47 1.36
C ALA A 18 -6.39 -9.17 0.20
N ALA A 19 -6.66 -8.45 -0.89
CA ALA A 19 -7.26 -9.02 -2.08
C ALA A 19 -6.30 -9.93 -2.83
N GLY A 20 -4.98 -9.75 -2.73
CA GLY A 20 -4.04 -10.41 -3.64
C GLY A 20 -4.29 -9.97 -5.09
N GLY A 21 -4.34 -8.66 -5.31
CA GLY A 21 -4.52 -8.09 -6.65
C GLY A 21 -4.70 -6.58 -6.65
N ILE A 22 -4.56 -5.99 -7.84
CA ILE A 22 -4.75 -4.56 -8.04
C ILE A 22 -6.25 -4.29 -8.22
N LEU A 23 -6.80 -3.38 -7.39
CA LEU A 23 -8.15 -2.87 -7.54
C LEU A 23 -8.13 -1.66 -8.49
N THR A 24 -8.83 -1.75 -9.62
CA THR A 24 -8.90 -0.68 -10.62
C THR A 24 -9.93 0.39 -10.19
N ALA A 25 -9.85 1.57 -10.80
CA ALA A 25 -10.84 2.63 -10.57
C ALA A 25 -12.26 2.27 -11.06
N THR A 26 -12.37 1.29 -11.98
CA THR A 26 -13.66 0.79 -12.51
C THR A 26 -14.24 -0.36 -11.68
N GLY A 27 -13.60 -0.71 -10.55
CA GLY A 27 -14.05 -1.79 -9.67
C GLY A 27 -13.62 -3.20 -10.09
N HIS A 28 -12.80 -3.33 -11.13
CA HIS A 28 -12.26 -4.62 -11.54
C HIS A 28 -11.05 -4.98 -10.66
N ARG A 29 -10.84 -6.29 -10.46
CA ARG A 29 -9.63 -6.82 -9.82
C ARG A 29 -8.72 -7.44 -10.87
N ILE A 30 -7.45 -7.07 -10.84
CA ILE A 30 -6.38 -7.72 -11.62
C ILE A 30 -5.60 -8.62 -10.64
N PRO A 31 -5.75 -9.97 -10.72
CA PRO A 31 -5.07 -10.88 -9.81
C PRO A 31 -3.54 -10.77 -9.95
N THR A 32 -2.86 -10.53 -8.83
CA THR A 32 -1.39 -10.54 -8.76
C THR A 32 -0.96 -10.66 -7.31
N ARG A 33 0.20 -11.27 -7.06
CA ARG A 33 0.80 -11.22 -5.72
C ARG A 33 1.35 -9.82 -5.47
N ILE A 34 1.21 -9.35 -4.23
CA ILE A 34 1.78 -8.10 -3.76
C ILE A 34 2.89 -8.44 -2.78
N ASP A 35 4.12 -8.53 -3.29
CA ASP A 35 5.30 -8.90 -2.50
C ASP A 35 5.96 -7.66 -1.88
N THR A 36 5.90 -6.52 -2.57
CA THR A 36 6.49 -5.25 -2.13
C THR A 36 5.60 -4.06 -2.48
N ILE A 37 5.72 -2.97 -1.72
CA ILE A 37 5.08 -1.68 -1.97
C ILE A 37 6.19 -0.64 -2.14
N CYS A 38 6.18 0.09 -3.25
CA CYS A 38 7.13 1.17 -3.49
C CYS A 38 6.63 2.47 -2.82
N LEU A 39 7.49 3.13 -2.05
CA LEU A 39 7.25 4.44 -1.46
C LEU A 39 8.26 5.44 -2.05
N HIS A 40 7.77 6.62 -2.43
CA HIS A 40 8.60 7.68 -2.99
C HIS A 40 8.97 8.67 -1.89
N GLY A 41 10.20 9.19 -1.93
CA GLY A 41 10.81 10.07 -0.92
C GLY A 41 11.10 11.49 -1.39
N ASP A 42 10.55 11.86 -2.55
CA ASP A 42 10.93 13.02 -3.36
C ASP A 42 10.07 14.27 -3.11
N THR A 43 9.05 14.18 -2.26
CA THR A 43 8.16 15.29 -1.90
C THR A 43 8.18 15.56 -0.40
N PRO A 44 7.84 16.78 0.06
CA PRO A 44 7.74 17.08 1.49
C PRO A 44 6.77 16.14 2.24
N ASP A 45 5.71 15.70 1.57
CA ASP A 45 4.66 14.85 2.15
C ASP A 45 5.00 13.36 2.13
N ALA A 46 6.11 12.97 1.51
CA ALA A 46 6.53 11.56 1.37
C ALA A 46 6.63 10.81 2.71
N VAL A 47 7.15 11.48 3.75
CA VAL A 47 7.28 10.87 5.08
C VAL A 47 5.92 10.64 5.72
N ALA A 48 4.97 11.55 5.52
CA ALA A 48 3.60 11.38 6.01
C ALA A 48 2.92 10.20 5.31
N MET A 49 3.08 10.10 3.98
CA MET A 49 2.62 8.95 3.18
C MET A 49 3.19 7.63 3.69
N ALA A 50 4.51 7.55 3.88
CA ALA A 50 5.17 6.35 4.38
C ALA A 50 4.68 5.93 5.78
N ARG A 51 4.45 6.90 6.67
CA ARG A 51 3.90 6.65 8.02
C ARG A 51 2.47 6.12 7.96
N ALA A 52 1.61 6.72 7.13
CA ALA A 52 0.22 6.29 6.98
C ALA A 52 0.14 4.85 6.46
N VAL A 53 0.89 4.54 5.39
CA VAL A 53 0.95 3.18 4.83
C VAL A 53 1.44 2.16 5.87
N ARG A 54 2.49 2.50 6.63
CA ARG A 54 3.01 1.61 7.68
C ARG A 54 1.99 1.37 8.80
N SER A 55 1.27 2.41 9.24
CA SER A 55 0.25 2.29 10.29
C SER A 55 -0.89 1.39 9.83
N ALA A 56 -1.48 1.67 8.66
CA ALA A 56 -2.62 0.91 8.14
C ALA A 56 -2.29 -0.57 7.91
N LEU A 57 -1.11 -0.87 7.37
CA LEU A 57 -0.65 -2.27 7.25
C LEU A 57 -0.52 -2.95 8.61
N GLY A 58 -0.01 -2.25 9.63
CA GLY A 58 0.07 -2.76 11.00
C GLY A 58 -1.29 -3.00 11.64
N GLU A 59 -2.22 -2.06 11.47
CA GLU A 59 -3.62 -2.16 11.93
C GLU A 59 -4.35 -3.34 11.27
N ALA A 60 -4.06 -3.62 10.00
CA ALA A 60 -4.55 -4.78 9.27
C ALA A 60 -3.78 -6.09 9.57
N ALA A 61 -2.89 -6.10 10.56
CA ALA A 61 -2.05 -7.23 10.94
C ALA A 61 -1.17 -7.78 9.79
N VAL A 62 -0.81 -6.94 8.82
CA VAL A 62 0.14 -7.28 7.75
C VAL A 62 1.56 -7.12 8.28
N ARG A 63 2.34 -8.22 8.26
CA ARG A 63 3.74 -8.21 8.65
C ARG A 63 4.58 -7.51 7.59
N ILE A 64 5.32 -6.47 8.01
CA ILE A 64 6.33 -5.82 7.17
C ILE A 64 7.69 -6.45 7.46
N ALA A 65 8.34 -6.93 6.42
CA ALA A 65 9.66 -7.54 6.49
C ALA A 65 10.45 -7.27 5.20
N ALA A 66 11.75 -7.56 5.22
CA ALA A 66 12.55 -7.49 4.00
C ALA A 66 12.12 -8.60 3.03
N PRO A 67 12.15 -8.37 1.70
CA PRO A 67 11.89 -9.43 0.73
C PRO A 67 12.83 -10.62 0.95
N GLY A 68 12.30 -11.83 0.94
CA GLY A 68 13.08 -13.06 1.10
C GLY A 68 13.51 -13.38 2.55
N SER A 69 13.14 -12.57 3.55
CA SER A 69 13.28 -12.98 4.95
C SER A 69 12.20 -14.01 5.28
N HIS A 70 12.54 -15.29 5.12
CA HIS A 70 11.77 -16.45 5.56
C HIS A 70 12.40 -17.06 6.81
#